data_AF-A0A7X8WKT8-F1
#
_entry.id   AF-A0A7X8WKT8-F1
#
_cell.length_a   1.000
_cell.length_b   1.000
_cell.length_c   1.000
_cell.angle_alpha   90.00
_cell.angle_beta   90.00
_cell.angle_gamma   90.00
#
_symmetry.space_group_name_H-M   'P 1'
#
loop_
_entity.id
_entity.type
_entity.pdbx_description
1 polymer ?
#
loop_
_entity_poly.entity_id
_entity_poly.type
_entity_poly.pdbx_seq_one_letter_code
_entity_poly.pdbx_strand_id
1 'polypeptide(L)'
;MENLNYGVIGNCRTAALVSKEGSIDWFCFPDFDSPSIFSRLLDKEKGGHFSFVVSDDYTISQRYVEKTNILITTYEAEEGAFLVFDYMPHYTTTQNESYLPPEIHRYMRIIRGKPRLKVDYQPRMNYAREDVEHRKFDDYIKTVSKENVEDKIYLYTSLNFDTV
;
A
#
# COMPACT_ATOMS: atom_id res chain seq x y z
N MET A 1 20.81 11.82 13.06
CA MET A 1 20.42 10.39 13.13
C MET A 1 19.98 9.99 11.74
N GLU A 2 20.62 8.99 11.15
CA GLU A 2 20.07 8.31 9.98
C GLU A 2 18.88 7.48 10.46
N ASN A 3 17.67 7.90 10.10
CA ASN A 3 16.45 7.15 10.33
C ASN A 3 16.16 6.28 9.09
N LEU A 4 15.34 5.25 9.25
CA LEU A 4 14.92 4.40 8.13
C LEU A 4 14.02 5.15 7.12
N ASN A 5 13.55 6.36 7.46
CA ASN A 5 12.67 7.21 6.64
C ASN A 5 11.37 6.50 6.20
N TYR A 6 10.52 6.18 7.19
CA TYR A 6 9.18 5.64 6.97
C TYR A 6 8.11 6.55 7.56
N GLY A 7 7.00 6.70 6.83
CA GLY A 7 5.72 7.11 7.38
C GLY A 7 4.95 5.91 7.92
N VAL A 8 4.10 6.15 8.92
CA VAL A 8 3.16 5.19 9.50
C VAL A 8 1.72 5.60 9.18
N ILE A 9 0.93 4.67 8.64
CA ILE A 9 -0.52 4.81 8.50
C ILE A 9 -1.22 3.73 9.33
N GLY A 10 -2.37 4.03 9.92
CA GLY A 10 -3.09 3.11 10.79
C GLY A 10 -4.51 3.57 11.10
N ASN A 11 -5.38 2.63 11.50
CA ASN A 11 -6.76 2.93 11.93
C ASN A 11 -7.11 2.28 13.27
N CYS A 12 -6.14 2.17 14.17
CA CYS A 12 -6.29 1.52 15.49
C CYS A 12 -6.54 -0.01 15.46
N ARG A 13 -6.80 -0.62 14.30
CA ARG A 13 -6.89 -2.08 14.13
C ARG A 13 -5.57 -2.69 13.65
N THR A 14 -4.97 -2.05 12.65
CA THR A 14 -3.66 -2.41 12.11
C THR A 14 -2.89 -1.15 11.69
N ALA A 15 -1.63 -1.31 11.28
CA ALA A 15 -0.80 -0.24 10.74
C ALA A 15 0.16 -0.76 9.67
N ALA A 16 0.57 0.13 8.78
CA ALA A 16 1.54 -0.15 7.73
C ALA A 16 2.66 0.89 7.73
N LEU A 17 3.87 0.44 7.33
CA LEU A 17 5.03 1.31 7.15
C LEU A 17 5.23 1.61 5.67
N VAL A 18 5.24 2.89 5.34
CA VAL A 18 5.40 3.43 3.99
C VAL A 18 6.79 4.05 3.88
N SER A 19 7.64 3.54 2.98
CA SER A 19 8.99 4.07 2.74
C SER A 19 8.93 5.50 2.20
N LYS A 20 10.04 6.24 2.26
CA LYS A 20 10.14 7.59 1.68
C LYS A 20 9.85 7.64 0.17
N GLU A 21 10.01 6.52 -0.53
CA GLU A 21 9.67 6.32 -1.95
C GLU A 21 8.21 5.90 -2.16
N GLY A 22 7.39 5.85 -1.11
CA GLY A 22 5.98 5.47 -1.19
C GLY A 22 5.72 3.96 -1.32
N SER A 23 6.69 3.11 -0.98
CA SER A 23 6.48 1.65 -0.92
C SER A 23 5.90 1.23 0.42
N ILE A 24 4.84 0.43 0.45
CA ILE A 24 4.42 -0.25 1.68
C ILE A 24 5.30 -1.48 1.85
N ASP A 25 6.23 -1.41 2.80
CA ASP A 25 7.25 -2.45 3.03
C ASP A 25 6.96 -3.31 4.27
N TRP A 26 6.01 -2.89 5.10
CA TRP A 26 5.54 -3.66 6.25
C TRP A 26 4.04 -3.50 6.45
N PHE A 27 3.33 -4.61 6.57
CA PHE A 27 1.90 -4.61 6.87
C PHE A 27 1.43 -5.97 7.40
N CYS A 28 0.90 -5.99 8.62
CA CYS A 28 0.19 -7.12 9.22
C CYS A 28 -1.29 -7.04 8.86
N PHE A 29 -1.89 -8.16 8.48
CA PHE A 29 -3.26 -8.17 7.97
C PHE A 29 -4.06 -9.39 8.42
N PRO A 30 -5.30 -9.22 8.93
CA PRO A 30 -6.05 -7.96 9.08
C PRO A 30 -5.76 -7.17 10.37
N ASP A 31 -5.19 -7.81 11.39
CA ASP A 31 -4.96 -7.22 12.71
C ASP A 31 -3.46 -6.97 12.95
N PHE A 32 -3.13 -6.11 13.92
CA PHE A 32 -1.75 -5.68 14.19
C PHE A 32 -0.80 -6.85 14.52
N ASP A 33 -1.31 -7.90 15.15
CA ASP A 33 -0.60 -9.13 15.53
C ASP A 33 -0.79 -10.28 14.54
N SER A 34 -1.52 -10.06 13.44
CA SER A 34 -1.67 -11.05 12.38
C SER A 34 -0.36 -11.26 11.62
N PRO A 35 -0.22 -12.37 10.88
CA PRO A 35 0.89 -12.54 9.97
C PRO A 35 0.99 -11.41 8.94
N SER A 36 2.23 -11.08 8.55
CA SER A 36 2.44 -10.02 7.56
C SER A 36 2.11 -10.49 6.15
N ILE A 37 1.58 -9.57 5.35
CA ILE A 37 1.41 -9.72 3.90
C ILE A 37 2.45 -8.91 3.11
N PHE A 38 3.11 -7.96 3.78
CA PHE A 38 4.31 -7.26 3.32
C PHE A 38 5.34 -7.23 4.45
N SER A 39 6.57 -7.58 4.12
CA SER A 39 7.69 -7.73 5.06
C SER A 39 9.05 -7.44 4.43
N ARG A 40 9.07 -6.59 3.40
CA ARG A 40 10.28 -6.16 2.69
C ARG A 40 11.35 -5.57 3.61
N LEU A 41 10.95 -5.03 4.76
CA LEU A 41 11.86 -4.59 5.82
C LEU A 41 12.77 -5.70 6.36
N LEU A 42 12.27 -6.94 6.42
CA LEU A 42 13.02 -8.09 6.93
C LEU A 42 13.79 -8.81 5.81
N ASP A 43 13.21 -8.87 4.61
CA ASP A 43 13.83 -9.48 3.44
C ASP A 43 13.40 -8.71 2.18
N LYS A 44 14.35 -8.04 1.52
CA LYS A 44 14.08 -7.18 0.35
C LYS A 44 13.54 -7.93 -0.86
N GLU A 45 13.87 -9.21 -0.98
CA GLU A 45 13.56 -10.04 -2.15
C GLU A 45 12.30 -10.88 -1.92
N LYS A 46 12.16 -11.43 -0.70
CA LYS A 46 11.05 -12.33 -0.37
C LYS A 46 9.90 -11.66 0.33
N GLY A 47 10.15 -10.58 1.06
CA GLY A 47 9.20 -10.04 2.03
C GLY A 47 7.94 -9.46 1.42
N GLY A 48 7.95 -9.12 0.14
CA GLY A 48 6.80 -8.55 -0.56
C GLY A 48 6.53 -7.10 -0.17
N HIS A 49 5.89 -6.37 -1.08
CA HIS A 49 5.61 -4.94 -0.95
C HIS A 49 4.47 -4.50 -1.86
N PHE A 50 4.08 -3.24 -1.72
CA PHE A 50 3.22 -2.56 -2.68
C PHE A 50 3.80 -1.18 -2.97
N SER A 51 4.25 -0.92 -4.20
CA SER A 51 4.97 0.33 -4.53
C SER A 51 4.54 0.96 -5.85
N PHE A 52 4.90 2.24 -5.99
CA PHE A 52 4.86 2.99 -7.23
C PHE A 52 6.30 3.18 -7.72
N VAL A 53 6.67 2.49 -8.78
CA VAL A 53 8.01 2.53 -9.36
C VAL A 53 8.05 3.61 -10.44
N VAL A 54 8.90 4.60 -10.23
CA VAL A 54 9.17 5.70 -11.16
C VAL A 54 10.64 5.66 -11.60
N SER A 55 11.00 6.41 -12.63
CA SER A 55 12.40 6.61 -13.03
C SER A 55 13.14 7.53 -12.05
N ASP A 56 14.47 7.47 -12.07
CA ASP A 56 15.35 8.18 -11.13
C ASP A 56 15.32 9.71 -11.27
N ASP A 57 14.70 10.24 -12.31
CA ASP A 57 14.49 11.68 -12.54
C ASP A 57 13.38 12.28 -11.66
N TYR A 58 12.59 11.44 -10.99
CA TYR A 58 11.58 11.88 -10.04
C TYR A 58 12.19 12.29 -8.69
N THR A 59 11.89 13.50 -8.25
CA THR A 59 12.08 13.93 -6.87
C THR A 59 10.88 13.47 -6.04
N ILE A 60 11.15 12.74 -4.96
CA ILE A 60 10.11 12.21 -4.07
C ILE A 60 10.20 12.88 -2.70
N SER A 61 9.05 13.32 -2.17
CA SER A 61 8.94 13.85 -0.81
C SER A 61 7.68 13.38 -0.11
N GLN A 62 7.71 13.35 1.22
CA GLN A 62 6.59 12.90 2.03
C GLN A 62 6.21 13.93 3.10
N ARG A 63 4.91 14.02 3.36
CA ARG A 63 4.36 14.78 4.48
C ARG A 63 3.01 14.22 4.89
N TYR A 64 2.65 14.41 6.15
CA TYR A 64 1.27 14.22 6.57
C TYR A 64 0.40 15.41 6.18
N VAL A 65 -0.89 15.15 5.94
CA VAL A 65 -1.90 16.20 5.95
C VAL A 65 -2.09 16.65 7.39
N GLU A 66 -2.04 17.95 7.63
CA GLU A 66 -2.12 18.54 8.97
C GLU A 66 -3.34 18.00 9.74
N LYS A 67 -3.13 17.59 11.00
CA LYS A 67 -4.17 17.05 11.92
C LYS A 67 -4.86 15.78 11.42
N THR A 68 -4.22 14.99 10.57
CA THR A 68 -4.73 13.69 10.12
C THR A 68 -3.63 12.63 10.11
N ASN A 69 -4.01 11.35 10.01
CA ASN A 69 -3.08 10.25 9.71
C ASN A 69 -3.06 9.90 8.20
N ILE A 70 -3.27 10.89 7.33
CA ILE A 70 -3.15 10.72 5.88
C ILE A 70 -1.74 11.11 5.46
N LEU A 71 -1.00 10.17 4.89
CA LEU A 71 0.34 10.39 4.35
C LEU A 71 0.25 10.74 2.88
N ILE A 72 0.91 11.82 2.47
CA ILE A 72 1.06 12.20 1.06
C ILE A 72 2.50 11.93 0.63
N THR A 73 2.66 11.14 -0.42
CA THR A 73 3.91 11.01 -1.18
C THR A 73 3.77 11.80 -2.48
N THR A 74 4.65 12.78 -2.68
CA THR A 74 4.71 13.62 -3.88
C THR A 74 5.81 13.12 -4.79
N TYR A 75 5.50 12.95 -6.07
CA TYR A 75 6.44 12.56 -7.12
C TYR A 75 6.49 13.66 -8.18
N GLU A 76 7.65 14.26 -8.40
CA GLU A 76 7.85 15.36 -9.34
C GLU A 76 9.01 15.11 -10.31
N ALA A 77 8.72 15.13 -11.61
CA ALA A 77 9.71 15.13 -12.69
C ALA A 77 9.33 16.19 -13.74
N GLU A 78 10.19 16.42 -14.75
CA GLU A 78 9.87 17.34 -15.85
C GLU A 78 8.60 16.89 -16.61
N GLU A 79 8.50 15.59 -16.92
CA GLU A 79 7.38 15.02 -17.69
C GLU A 79 6.01 15.11 -16.99
N GLY A 80 6.00 15.18 -15.66
CA GLY A 80 4.76 15.22 -14.89
C GLY A 80 4.97 15.16 -13.39
N ALA A 81 3.87 15.36 -12.67
CA ALA A 81 3.85 15.21 -11.22
C ALA A 81 2.54 14.58 -10.77
N PHE A 82 2.61 13.77 -9.73
CA PHE A 82 1.45 13.15 -9.10
C PHE A 82 1.65 13.01 -7.59
N LEU A 83 0.53 12.88 -6.89
CA LEU A 83 0.47 12.60 -5.46
C LEU A 83 -0.11 11.22 -5.23
N VAL A 84 0.37 10.55 -4.21
CA VAL A 84 -0.25 9.36 -3.63
C VAL A 84 -0.66 9.70 -2.20
N PHE A 85 -1.93 9.49 -1.88
CA PHE A 85 -2.49 9.60 -0.54
C PHE A 85 -2.66 8.20 0.01
N ASP A 86 -1.94 7.90 1.08
CA ASP A 86 -1.99 6.62 1.79
C ASP A 86 -2.68 6.83 3.15
N TYR A 87 -3.75 6.08 3.41
CA TYR A 87 -4.45 6.11 4.70
C TYR A 87 -5.25 4.83 4.95
N MET A 88 -5.65 4.62 6.20
CA MET A 88 -6.59 3.57 6.59
C MET A 88 -7.89 4.21 7.11
N PRO A 89 -9.09 3.78 6.69
CA PRO A 89 -10.34 4.37 7.14
C PRO A 89 -10.59 4.13 8.63
N HIS A 90 -11.06 5.16 9.33
CA HIS A 90 -11.72 5.09 10.64
C HIS A 90 -12.91 6.04 10.58
N TYR A 91 -14.12 5.50 10.60
CA TYR A 91 -15.33 6.32 10.56
C TYR A 91 -16.42 5.80 11.49
N THR A 92 -17.34 6.68 11.86
CA THR A 92 -18.53 6.33 12.64
C THR A 92 -19.66 5.94 11.69
N THR A 93 -20.30 4.80 11.92
CA THR A 93 -21.43 4.34 11.12
C THR A 93 -22.69 5.15 11.42
N THR A 94 -23.73 4.98 10.61
CA THR A 94 -25.06 5.57 10.85
C THR A 94 -25.70 5.10 12.17
N GLN A 95 -25.22 3.98 12.73
CA GLN A 95 -25.65 3.44 14.02
C GLN A 95 -24.80 3.95 15.19
N ASN A 96 -23.94 4.96 14.96
CA ASN A 96 -23.05 5.57 15.95
C ASN A 96 -21.98 4.63 16.53
N GLU A 97 -21.55 3.64 15.74
CA GLU A 97 -20.48 2.70 16.09
C GLU A 97 -19.18 3.07 15.35
N SER A 98 -18.02 2.88 15.98
CA SER A 98 -16.75 3.00 15.28
C SER A 98 -16.55 1.80 14.36
N TYR A 99 -16.27 2.07 13.08
CA TYR A 99 -15.93 1.07 12.09
C TYR A 99 -14.49 1.27 11.61
N LEU A 100 -13.69 0.20 11.76
CA LEU A 100 -12.24 0.14 11.52
C LEU A 100 -11.96 -0.98 10.50
N PRO A 101 -12.29 -0.78 9.22
CA PRO A 101 -12.06 -1.82 8.23
C PRO A 101 -10.55 -2.06 8.07
N PRO A 102 -10.07 -3.31 8.04
CA PRO A 102 -8.68 -3.59 7.75
C PRO A 102 -8.47 -3.36 6.26
N GLU A 103 -8.24 -2.10 5.88
CA GLU A 103 -8.14 -1.65 4.50
C GLU A 103 -7.11 -0.53 4.40
N ILE A 104 -6.29 -0.56 3.34
CA ILE A 104 -5.43 0.56 2.96
C ILE A 104 -6.02 1.19 1.71
N HIS A 105 -6.25 2.49 1.76
CA HIS A 105 -6.69 3.28 0.63
C HIS A 105 -5.46 4.02 0.08
N ARG A 106 -5.11 3.73 -1.17
CA ARG A 106 -4.01 4.37 -1.90
C ARG A 106 -4.59 5.16 -3.06
N TYR A 107 -4.82 6.45 -2.85
CA TYR A 107 -5.44 7.32 -3.86
C TYR A 107 -4.37 8.09 -4.63
N MET A 108 -4.30 7.89 -5.94
CA MET A 108 -3.37 8.59 -6.82
C MET A 108 -4.05 9.76 -7.53
N ARG A 109 -3.40 10.92 -7.54
CA ARG A 109 -3.87 12.12 -8.26
C ARG A 109 -2.76 12.72 -9.11
N ILE A 110 -2.98 12.78 -10.43
CA ILE A 110 -2.10 13.53 -11.34
C ILE A 110 -2.30 15.03 -11.09
N ILE A 111 -1.18 15.75 -10.92
CA ILE A 111 -1.15 17.19 -10.69
C ILE A 111 -0.87 17.95 -11.99
N ARG A 112 0.08 17.45 -12.79
CA ARG A 112 0.42 18.01 -14.10
C ARG A 112 1.10 16.97 -14.99
N GLY A 113 1.14 17.26 -16.28
CA GLY A 113 1.88 16.47 -17.27
C GLY A 113 1.31 15.07 -17.45
N LYS A 114 2.17 14.14 -17.90
CA LYS A 114 1.83 12.74 -18.15
C LYS A 114 2.84 11.85 -17.43
N PRO A 115 2.74 11.74 -16.10
CA PRO A 115 3.71 10.99 -15.31
C PRO A 115 3.73 9.52 -15.72
N ARG A 116 4.92 8.91 -15.75
CA ARG A 116 5.08 7.48 -16.01
C ARG A 116 5.47 6.78 -14.72
N LEU A 117 4.72 5.73 -14.41
CA LEU A 117 5.01 4.85 -13.30
C LEU A 117 4.59 3.42 -13.63
N LYS A 118 5.16 2.48 -12.89
CA LYS A 118 4.68 1.10 -12.78
C LYS A 118 4.14 0.91 -11.36
N VAL A 119 3.02 0.21 -11.25
CA VAL A 119 2.58 -0.30 -9.96
C VAL A 119 3.20 -1.69 -9.77
N ASP A 120 3.79 -1.94 -8.60
CA ASP A 120 4.37 -3.24 -8.27
C ASP A 120 3.71 -3.77 -7.00
N TYR A 121 2.80 -4.72 -7.20
CA TYR A 121 2.01 -5.35 -6.14
C TYR A 121 2.50 -6.78 -5.90
N GLN A 122 3.20 -6.99 -4.78
CA GLN A 122 3.87 -8.24 -4.42
C GLN A 122 3.47 -8.71 -3.02
N PRO A 123 2.21 -9.06 -2.75
CA PRO A 123 1.81 -9.61 -1.46
C PRO A 123 2.44 -10.99 -1.23
N ARG A 124 2.77 -11.27 0.02
CA ARG A 124 3.43 -12.50 0.47
C ARG A 124 2.84 -12.93 1.80
N MET A 125 2.00 -13.97 1.77
CA MET A 125 1.23 -14.40 2.94
C MET A 125 2.13 -15.00 4.02
N ASN A 126 1.64 -14.91 5.25
CA ASN A 126 2.21 -15.59 6.41
C ASN A 126 3.71 -15.33 6.64
N TYR A 127 4.13 -14.06 6.62
CA TYR A 127 5.54 -13.64 6.70
C TYR A 127 6.38 -14.15 5.51
N ALA A 128 5.81 -14.12 4.31
CA ALA A 128 6.42 -14.66 3.09
C ALA A 128 6.81 -16.14 3.15
N ARG A 129 6.16 -16.92 4.03
CA ARG A 129 6.37 -18.38 4.11
C ARG A 129 5.55 -19.14 3.08
N GLU A 130 4.54 -18.51 2.51
CA GLU A 130 3.58 -19.15 1.62
C GLU A 130 3.61 -18.52 0.23
N ASP A 131 3.55 -19.38 -0.79
CA ASP A 131 3.32 -18.95 -2.15
C ASP A 131 1.89 -18.47 -2.35
N VAL A 132 1.70 -17.53 -3.26
CA VAL A 132 0.40 -16.97 -3.60
C VAL A 132 0.03 -17.20 -5.06
N GLU A 133 -1.26 -17.17 -5.33
CA GLU A 133 -1.84 -17.14 -6.67
C GLU A 133 -2.66 -15.86 -6.84
N HIS A 134 -2.43 -15.13 -7.93
CA HIS A 134 -3.26 -13.98 -8.32
C HIS A 134 -4.34 -14.41 -9.31
N ARG A 135 -5.59 -14.09 -8.97
CA ARG A 135 -6.75 -14.28 -9.84
C ARG A 135 -7.34 -12.91 -10.16
N LYS A 136 -7.32 -12.53 -11.43
CA LYS A 136 -7.88 -11.26 -11.89
C LYS A 136 -9.38 -11.42 -12.17
N PHE A 137 -10.16 -10.46 -11.72
CA PHE A 137 -11.58 -10.31 -11.97
C PHE A 137 -11.84 -8.91 -12.53
N ASP A 138 -13.07 -8.64 -12.98
CA ASP A 138 -13.42 -7.38 -13.64
C ASP A 138 -13.15 -6.14 -12.77
N ASP A 139 -13.34 -6.24 -11.45
CA ASP A 139 -13.23 -5.11 -10.52
C ASP A 139 -12.11 -5.26 -9.48
N TYR A 140 -11.42 -6.41 -9.43
CA TYR A 140 -10.39 -6.67 -8.43
C TYR A 140 -9.39 -7.76 -8.79
N ILE A 141 -8.24 -7.74 -8.14
CA ILE A 141 -7.31 -8.87 -8.07
C ILE A 141 -7.52 -9.56 -6.73
N LYS A 142 -7.77 -10.87 -6.76
CA LYS A 142 -7.77 -11.73 -5.57
C LYS A 142 -6.42 -12.43 -5.45
N THR A 143 -5.73 -12.21 -4.35
CA THR A 143 -4.51 -12.95 -4.00
C THR A 143 -4.88 -14.00 -2.96
N VAL A 144 -4.57 -15.27 -3.22
CA VAL A 144 -4.88 -16.40 -2.33
C VAL A 144 -3.61 -17.16 -2.00
N SER A 145 -3.43 -17.58 -0.75
CA SER A 145 -2.38 -18.53 -0.39
C SER A 145 -2.60 -19.88 -1.07
N LYS A 146 -1.52 -20.49 -1.57
CA LYS A 146 -1.54 -21.86 -2.11
C LYS A 146 -1.62 -22.93 -1.02
N GLU A 147 -1.26 -22.59 0.21
CA GLU A 147 -1.26 -23.50 1.36
C GLU A 147 -2.57 -23.43 2.15
N ASN A 148 -3.13 -22.22 2.31
CA ASN A 148 -4.41 -22.01 2.98
C ASN A 148 -5.34 -21.11 2.15
N VAL A 149 -6.29 -21.72 1.46
CA VAL A 149 -7.20 -20.98 0.55
C VAL A 149 -8.15 -19.99 1.26
N GLU A 150 -8.28 -20.09 2.58
CA GLU A 150 -9.02 -19.09 3.36
C GLU A 150 -8.24 -17.78 3.52
N ASP A 151 -6.90 -17.84 3.46
CA ASP A 151 -6.04 -16.67 3.51
C ASP A 151 -6.02 -16.00 2.13
N LYS A 152 -6.84 -14.95 2.01
CA LYS A 152 -7.05 -14.21 0.78
C LYS A 152 -7.17 -12.72 1.04
N ILE A 153 -6.64 -11.93 0.11
CA ILE A 153 -6.76 -10.47 0.10
C ILE A 153 -7.23 -10.01 -1.27
N TYR A 154 -7.77 -8.79 -1.30
CA TYR A 154 -8.37 -8.20 -2.49
C TYR A 154 -7.72 -6.85 -2.76
N LEU A 155 -7.38 -6.61 -4.02
CA LEU A 155 -6.95 -5.30 -4.53
C LEU A 155 -8.00 -4.80 -5.51
N TYR A 156 -8.76 -3.79 -5.08
CA TYR A 156 -9.65 -3.02 -5.94
C TYR A 156 -8.88 -1.83 -6.50
N THR A 157 -8.98 -1.59 -7.81
CA THR A 157 -8.25 -0.50 -8.46
C THR A 157 -9.00 0.02 -9.66
N SER A 158 -8.88 1.34 -9.90
CA SER A 158 -9.31 1.98 -11.15
C SER A 158 -8.24 1.96 -12.24
N LEU A 159 -7.04 1.44 -11.92
CA LEU A 159 -5.97 1.23 -12.90
C LEU A 159 -6.25 -0.03 -13.71
N ASN A 160 -5.69 -0.08 -14.92
CA ASN A 160 -5.76 -1.28 -15.74
C ASN A 160 -5.03 -2.43 -15.03
N PHE A 161 -5.73 -3.56 -14.82
CA PHE A 161 -5.20 -4.74 -14.15
C PHE A 161 -3.97 -5.37 -14.81
N ASP A 162 -3.70 -5.08 -16.08
CA ASP A 162 -2.48 -5.53 -16.79
C ASP A 162 -1.27 -4.63 -16.54
N THR A 163 -1.48 -3.51 -15.85
CA THR A 163 -0.44 -2.53 -15.48
C THR A 163 -0.08 -2.56 -14.00
N VAL A 164 -0.68 -3.48 -13.25
CA VAL A 164 -0.54 -3.69 -11.80
C VAL A 164 0.05 -5.06 -11.51
#